data_AF-A0A1W9N0D1-F1
#
_entry.id   AF-A0A1W9N0D1-F1
#
_cell.length_a   1.000
_cell.length_b   1.000
_cell.length_c   1.000
_cell.angle_alpha   90.00
_cell.angle_beta   90.00
_cell.angle_gamma   90.00
#
_symmetry.space_group_name_H-M   'P 1'
#
loop_
_entity.id
_entity.type
_entity.pdbx_description
1 polymer ?
#
loop_
_entity_poly.entity_id
_entity_poly.type
_entity_poly.pdbx_seq_one_letter_code
_entity_poly.pdbx_strand_id
1 'polypeptide(L)'
;MKQIFIFLMICAGLLLAEISHAAESADAIDKAVLDFLGCDRIKTILDSEKAESYRIDWRGISDKNAMTLEGYPVMERGKDLDIRYIRLIKKMICLSGSYEFQWAKRTRVRPSYMLRFIQGKESVCIAIDFDSSQWAFHYNGDVAEEDINSKTAKPVLSDMIRSLFED
;
A
#
# COMPACT_ATOMS: atom_id res chain seq x y z
N MET A 1 -9.84 -48.20 -22.90
CA MET A 1 -9.57 -46.78 -23.27
C MET A 1 -10.73 -45.87 -22.86
N LYS A 2 -11.02 -45.71 -21.56
CA LYS A 2 -12.04 -44.78 -21.04
C LYS A 2 -11.71 -44.44 -19.57
N GLN A 3 -10.57 -43.80 -19.30
CA GLN A 3 -10.23 -43.42 -17.92
C GLN A 3 -9.27 -42.23 -17.78
N ILE A 4 -8.99 -41.49 -18.86
CA ILE A 4 -8.03 -40.36 -18.85
C ILE A 4 -8.73 -38.99 -19.01
N PHE A 5 -10.02 -38.96 -19.37
CA PHE A 5 -10.73 -37.70 -19.68
C PHE A 5 -11.37 -36.97 -18.49
N ILE A 6 -11.33 -37.52 -17.27
CA ILE A 6 -12.00 -36.90 -16.10
C ILE A 6 -11.05 -35.99 -15.29
N PHE A 7 -9.74 -36.17 -15.40
CA PHE A 7 -8.78 -35.40 -14.58
C PHE A 7 -8.50 -33.98 -15.11
N LEU A 8 -8.73 -33.71 -16.42
CA LEU A 8 -8.48 -32.39 -17.00
C LEU A 8 -9.59 -31.36 -16.74
N MET A 9 -10.78 -31.79 -16.31
CA MET A 9 -11.91 -30.88 -16.06
C MET A 9 -11.95 -30.34 -14.62
N ILE A 10 -11.25 -30.96 -13.67
CA ILE A 10 -11.25 -30.53 -12.27
C ILE A 10 -10.28 -29.35 -12.04
N CYS A 11 -9.19 -29.25 -12.80
CA CYS A 11 -8.25 -28.13 -12.68
C CYS A 11 -8.81 -26.80 -13.25
N ALA A 12 -9.72 -26.85 -14.22
CA ALA A 12 -10.34 -25.64 -14.77
C ALA A 12 -11.40 -25.04 -13.80
N GLY A 13 -12.05 -25.88 -12.99
CA GLY A 13 -13.04 -25.44 -12.01
C GLY A 13 -12.43 -24.76 -10.77
N LEU A 14 -11.26 -25.21 -10.30
CA LEU A 14 -10.58 -24.55 -9.19
C LEU A 14 -9.92 -23.23 -9.58
N LEU A 15 -9.46 -23.08 -10.83
CA LEU A 15 -8.86 -21.82 -11.29
C LEU A 15 -9.88 -20.68 -11.44
N LEU A 16 -11.15 -21.01 -11.70
CA LEU A 16 -12.23 -20.01 -11.80
C LEU A 16 -12.77 -19.58 -10.43
N ALA A 17 -12.62 -20.40 -9.39
CA ALA A 17 -13.05 -20.06 -8.03
C ALA A 17 -12.09 -19.06 -7.36
N GLU A 18 -10.78 -19.13 -7.63
CA GLU A 18 -9.80 -18.16 -7.10
C GLU A 18 -9.91 -16.78 -7.77
N ILE A 19 -10.28 -16.73 -9.05
CA ILE A 19 -10.55 -15.47 -9.74
C ILE A 19 -11.85 -14.83 -9.21
N SER A 20 -12.83 -15.65 -8.80
CA SER A 20 -14.10 -15.17 -8.27
C SER A 20 -13.99 -14.53 -6.88
N HIS A 21 -13.04 -14.94 -6.05
CA HIS A 21 -12.88 -14.35 -4.70
C HIS A 21 -12.11 -13.02 -4.71
N ALA A 22 -11.28 -12.75 -5.72
CA ALA A 22 -10.69 -11.43 -5.93
C ALA A 22 -11.69 -10.44 -6.55
N ALA A 23 -12.64 -10.94 -7.35
CA ALA A 23 -13.64 -10.12 -8.03
C ALA A 23 -14.75 -9.59 -7.11
N GLU A 24 -14.97 -10.20 -5.94
CA GLU A 24 -16.07 -9.83 -5.04
C GLU A 24 -15.71 -8.72 -4.03
N SER A 25 -14.45 -8.27 -3.97
CA SER A 25 -14.02 -7.13 -3.13
C SER A 25 -13.47 -5.94 -3.92
N ALA A 26 -13.64 -5.93 -5.24
CA ALA A 26 -13.43 -4.73 -6.04
C ALA A 26 -14.67 -3.84 -5.91
N ASP A 27 -14.83 -3.19 -4.73
CA ASP A 27 -15.47 -1.86 -4.72
C ASP A 27 -14.78 -1.09 -5.85
N ALA A 28 -15.56 -0.66 -6.86
CA ALA A 28 -15.01 -0.07 -8.07
C ALA A 28 -14.00 1.02 -7.68
N ILE A 29 -12.72 0.82 -8.01
CA ILE A 29 -11.68 1.78 -7.69
C ILE A 29 -12.05 3.11 -8.34
N ASP A 30 -12.06 4.17 -7.55
CA ASP A 30 -12.46 5.48 -8.06
C ASP A 30 -11.52 5.90 -9.20
N LYS A 31 -12.10 6.41 -10.30
CA LYS A 31 -11.33 6.80 -11.49
C LYS A 31 -10.19 7.76 -11.17
N ALA A 32 -10.41 8.73 -10.27
CA ALA A 32 -9.38 9.68 -9.86
C ALA A 32 -8.18 9.00 -9.17
N VAL A 33 -8.44 7.95 -8.39
CA VAL A 33 -7.38 7.14 -7.76
C VAL A 33 -6.60 6.36 -8.82
N LEU A 34 -7.32 5.74 -9.78
CA LEU A 34 -6.69 5.01 -10.87
C LEU A 34 -5.82 5.92 -11.74
N ASP A 35 -6.31 7.10 -12.08
CA ASP A 35 -5.57 8.12 -12.84
C ASP A 35 -4.32 8.60 -12.07
N PHE A 36 -4.41 8.72 -10.74
CA PHE A 36 -3.32 9.18 -9.88
C PHE A 36 -2.23 8.13 -9.65
N LEU A 37 -2.60 6.92 -9.20
CA LEU A 37 -1.64 5.87 -8.83
C LEU A 37 -1.16 5.06 -10.04
N GLY A 38 -2.00 4.93 -11.06
CA GLY A 38 -1.81 4.00 -12.16
C GLY A 38 -2.11 2.55 -11.79
N CYS A 39 -2.34 1.73 -12.82
CA CYS A 39 -2.74 0.33 -12.67
C CYS A 39 -1.71 -0.51 -11.91
N ASP A 40 -0.40 -0.33 -12.17
CA ASP A 40 0.64 -1.21 -11.64
C ASP A 40 0.81 -1.05 -10.12
N ARG A 41 0.80 0.19 -9.61
CA ARG A 41 0.84 0.45 -8.16
C ARG A 41 -0.37 -0.14 -7.47
N ILE A 42 -1.56 0.13 -7.99
CA ILE A 42 -2.82 -0.36 -7.43
C ILE A 42 -2.83 -1.88 -7.40
N LYS A 43 -2.46 -2.52 -8.52
CA LYS A 43 -2.39 -3.98 -8.59
C LYS A 43 -1.41 -4.54 -7.56
N THR A 44 -0.20 -3.98 -7.47
CA THR A 44 0.82 -4.41 -6.50
C THR A 44 0.33 -4.29 -5.06
N ILE A 45 -0.37 -3.20 -4.74
CA ILE A 45 -0.97 -3.01 -3.42
C ILE A 45 -2.09 -4.03 -3.21
N LEU A 46 -3.05 -4.14 -4.12
CA LEU A 46 -4.24 -4.98 -3.96
C LEU A 46 -3.92 -6.47 -3.91
N ASP A 47 -2.93 -6.92 -4.67
CA ASP A 47 -2.49 -8.31 -4.73
C ASP A 47 -1.36 -8.62 -3.72
N SER A 48 -0.96 -7.65 -2.89
CA SER A 48 0.13 -7.84 -1.94
C SER A 48 -0.11 -9.03 -1.00
N GLU A 49 0.91 -9.88 -0.86
CA GLU A 49 0.88 -11.07 0.01
C GLU A 49 1.11 -10.71 1.49
N LYS A 50 1.90 -9.65 1.72
CA LYS A 50 2.23 -9.13 3.06
C LYS A 50 2.47 -7.63 3.00
N ALA A 51 2.39 -7.00 4.17
CA ALA A 51 2.79 -5.62 4.36
C ALA A 51 3.61 -5.45 5.64
N GLU A 52 4.69 -4.67 5.53
CA GLU A 52 5.66 -4.39 6.59
C GLU A 52 5.54 -2.91 7.00
N SER A 53 5.87 -2.59 8.26
CA SER A 53 5.86 -1.20 8.77
C SER A 53 7.23 -0.77 9.26
N TYR A 54 7.55 0.51 9.02
CA TYR A 54 8.83 1.10 9.37
C TYR A 54 8.68 2.54 9.87
N ARG A 55 9.50 2.92 10.86
CA ARG A 55 9.81 4.31 11.17
C ARG A 55 11.07 4.68 10.39
N ILE A 56 11.05 5.84 9.73
CA ILE A 56 12.12 6.28 8.84
C ILE A 56 12.56 7.70 9.17
N ASP A 57 13.80 8.07 8.79
CA ASP A 57 14.31 9.44 8.91
C ASP A 57 14.25 10.16 7.56
N TRP A 58 13.38 11.17 7.43
CA TRP A 58 13.26 11.95 6.20
C TRP A 58 14.53 12.72 5.81
N ARG A 59 15.46 12.96 6.75
CA ARG A 59 16.68 13.75 6.49
C ARG A 59 17.67 13.03 5.58
N GLY A 60 17.51 11.73 5.35
CA GLY A 60 18.37 10.96 4.46
C GLY A 60 19.81 10.77 4.97
N ILE A 61 20.07 11.08 6.24
CA ILE A 61 21.38 10.91 6.86
C ILE A 61 21.43 9.49 7.42
N SER A 62 22.08 8.58 6.70
CA SER A 62 22.31 7.20 7.12
C SER A 62 23.79 6.95 7.32
N ASP A 63 24.13 6.15 8.32
CA ASP A 63 25.43 5.46 8.33
C ASP A 63 25.53 4.59 7.08
N LYS A 64 26.74 4.42 6.52
CA LYS A 64 26.97 3.69 5.25
C LYS A 64 26.39 2.27 5.19
N ASN A 65 26.09 1.67 6.34
CA ASN A 65 25.56 0.32 6.46
C ASN A 65 24.09 0.26 6.92
N ALA A 66 23.42 1.40 7.06
CA ALA A 66 22.03 1.42 7.48
C ALA A 66 21.12 0.89 6.36
N MET A 67 20.13 0.08 6.75
CA MET A 67 19.05 -0.30 5.85
C MET A 67 18.30 0.95 5.40
N THR A 68 18.01 1.05 4.11
CA THR A 68 17.18 2.12 3.55
C THR A 68 15.99 1.52 2.81
N LEU A 69 14.90 2.29 2.76
CA LEU A 69 13.74 2.03 1.90
C LEU A 69 13.47 3.29 1.10
N GLU A 70 13.50 3.18 -0.23
CA GLU A 70 13.29 4.32 -1.14
C GLU A 70 14.18 5.53 -0.84
N GLY A 71 15.42 5.28 -0.40
CA GLY A 71 16.38 6.32 -0.02
C GLY A 71 16.22 6.88 1.39
N TYR A 72 15.21 6.44 2.16
CA TYR A 72 15.03 6.82 3.56
C TYR A 72 15.69 5.81 4.50
N PRO A 73 16.57 6.25 5.42
CA PRO A 73 17.11 5.41 6.48
C PRO A 73 15.99 4.83 7.35
N VAL A 74 16.02 3.52 7.56
CA VAL A 74 15.12 2.83 8.49
C VAL A 74 15.65 3.01 9.90
N MET A 75 14.85 3.62 10.78
CA MET A 75 15.17 3.79 12.20
C MET A 75 14.71 2.60 13.03
N GLU A 76 13.54 2.06 12.70
CA GLU A 76 12.87 1.01 13.46
C GLU A 76 11.93 0.23 12.54
N ARG A 77 11.89 -1.10 12.69
CA ARG A 77 10.87 -1.94 12.06
C ARG A 77 9.74 -2.16 13.06
N GLY A 78 8.52 -1.81 12.68
CA GLY A 78 7.33 -2.02 13.49
C GLY A 78 6.77 -3.44 13.33
N LYS A 79 5.58 -3.68 13.90
CA LYS A 79 4.85 -4.94 13.74
C LYS A 79 4.47 -5.14 12.27
N ASP A 80 4.53 -6.39 11.79
CA ASP A 80 3.96 -6.74 10.49
C ASP A 80 2.45 -6.48 10.51
N LEU A 81 1.91 -5.98 9.40
CA LEU A 81 0.50 -5.62 9.35
C LEU A 81 -0.35 -6.89 9.33
N ASP A 82 -1.28 -6.99 10.27
CA ASP A 82 -2.28 -8.06 10.23
C ASP A 82 -3.24 -7.89 9.03
N ILE A 83 -3.96 -8.95 8.70
CA ILE A 83 -4.89 -8.96 7.56
C ILE A 83 -5.99 -7.89 7.66
N ARG A 84 -6.37 -7.46 8.87
CA ARG A 84 -7.38 -6.42 9.08
C ARG A 84 -6.83 -5.05 8.69
N TYR A 85 -5.60 -4.73 9.10
CA TYR A 85 -4.94 -3.48 8.70
C TYR A 85 -4.61 -3.44 7.22
N ILE A 86 -4.15 -4.57 6.65
CA ILE A 86 -3.93 -4.69 5.20
C ILE A 86 -5.23 -4.37 4.43
N ARG A 87 -6.36 -5.00 4.81
CA ARG A 87 -7.66 -4.72 4.17
C ARG A 87 -8.11 -3.28 4.35
N LEU A 88 -7.92 -2.71 5.54
CA LEU A 88 -8.28 -1.33 5.83
C LEU A 88 -7.52 -0.34 4.94
N ILE A 89 -6.19 -0.49 4.83
CA ILE A 89 -5.38 0.39 3.99
C ILE A 89 -5.71 0.21 2.51
N LYS A 90 -5.86 -1.04 2.04
CA LYS A 90 -6.27 -1.31 0.64
C LYS A 90 -7.58 -0.60 0.31
N LYS A 91 -8.56 -0.68 1.21
CA LYS A 91 -9.83 0.03 1.07
C LYS A 91 -9.63 1.55 1.05
N MET A 92 -8.86 2.11 1.97
CA MET A 92 -8.59 3.54 2.00
C MET A 92 -7.94 4.03 0.71
N ILE A 93 -6.94 3.31 0.20
CA ILE A 93 -6.24 3.66 -1.04
C ILE A 93 -7.18 3.65 -2.25
N CYS A 94 -8.16 2.75 -2.30
CA CYS A 94 -9.07 2.67 -3.45
C CYS A 94 -10.15 3.74 -3.47
N LEU A 95 -10.32 4.51 -2.39
CA LEU A 95 -11.38 5.50 -2.23
C LEU A 95 -10.84 6.92 -2.41
N SER A 96 -11.39 7.65 -3.37
CA SER A 96 -11.08 9.07 -3.62
C SER A 96 -11.29 9.95 -2.39
N GLY A 97 -12.24 9.57 -1.53
CA GLY A 97 -12.50 10.23 -0.25
C GLY A 97 -11.33 10.19 0.74
N SER A 98 -10.28 9.41 0.48
CA SER A 98 -9.04 9.39 1.26
C SER A 98 -8.01 10.43 0.83
N TYR A 99 -8.26 11.12 -0.29
CA TYR A 99 -7.32 12.05 -0.94
C TYR A 99 -7.90 13.47 -0.98
N GLU A 100 -7.04 14.48 -1.16
CA GLU A 100 -7.44 15.87 -1.46
C GLU A 100 -6.97 16.34 -2.86
N PHE A 101 -7.40 15.65 -3.92
CA PHE A 101 -6.96 15.88 -5.32
C PHE A 101 -7.10 17.32 -5.87
N GLN A 102 -7.91 18.18 -5.25
CA GLN A 102 -8.24 19.51 -5.80
C GLN A 102 -7.31 20.63 -5.31
N TRP A 103 -6.34 20.33 -4.44
CA TRP A 103 -5.54 21.34 -3.76
C TRP A 103 -4.13 21.45 -4.36
N ALA A 104 -3.65 22.68 -4.54
CA ALA A 104 -2.31 22.92 -5.08
C ALA A 104 -1.25 22.63 -4.00
N LYS A 105 -0.42 21.62 -4.23
CA LYS A 105 0.64 21.18 -3.30
C LYS A 105 1.68 22.27 -3.11
N ARG A 106 1.99 22.58 -1.85
CA ARG A 106 2.98 23.62 -1.49
C ARG A 106 4.13 23.13 -0.63
N THR A 107 4.07 21.90 -0.14
CA THR A 107 5.03 21.38 0.84
C THR A 107 5.75 20.15 0.34
N ARG A 108 7.04 20.08 0.66
CA ARG A 108 7.87 18.89 0.46
C ARG A 108 7.52 17.86 1.53
N VAL A 109 7.25 16.62 1.13
CA VAL A 109 6.97 15.49 2.04
C VAL A 109 8.19 15.22 2.94
N ARG A 110 7.95 15.10 4.25
CA ARG A 110 8.94 14.76 5.28
C ARG A 110 8.46 13.51 6.05
N PRO A 111 8.48 12.34 5.40
CA PRO A 111 7.79 11.18 5.94
C PRO A 111 8.49 10.67 7.20
N SER A 112 7.70 10.33 8.21
CA SER A 112 8.20 9.70 9.44
C SER A 112 7.95 8.19 9.46
N TYR A 113 7.03 7.72 8.62
CA TYR A 113 6.62 6.32 8.57
C TYR A 113 6.60 5.82 7.13
N MET A 114 6.80 4.52 6.97
CA MET A 114 6.68 3.86 5.68
C MET A 114 6.00 2.50 5.84
N LEU A 115 5.04 2.24 4.96
CA LEU A 115 4.41 0.93 4.80
C LEU A 115 4.89 0.31 3.51
N ARG A 116 5.34 -0.94 3.54
CA ARG A 116 5.82 -1.65 2.35
C ARG A 116 4.93 -2.83 2.02
N PHE A 117 4.19 -2.72 0.92
CA PHE A 117 3.34 -3.77 0.37
C PHE A 117 4.13 -4.59 -0.63
N ILE A 118 4.16 -5.93 -0.47
CA ILE A 118 5.03 -6.82 -1.24
C ILE A 118 4.19 -7.84 -2.01
N GLN A 119 4.43 -7.95 -3.32
CA GLN A 119 3.86 -8.98 -4.20
C GLN A 119 5.00 -9.66 -4.97
N GLY A 120 5.37 -10.89 -4.56
CA GLY A 120 6.50 -11.59 -5.14
C GLY A 120 7.81 -10.79 -5.06
N LYS A 121 8.31 -10.31 -6.21
CA LYS A 121 9.53 -9.49 -6.30
C LYS A 121 9.26 -7.98 -6.36
N GLU A 122 8.00 -7.60 -6.48
CA GLU A 122 7.58 -6.21 -6.58
C GLU A 122 7.14 -5.68 -5.21
N SER A 123 7.32 -4.38 -5.00
CA SER A 123 6.79 -3.73 -3.81
C SER A 123 6.41 -2.28 -4.06
N VAL A 124 5.36 -1.83 -3.39
CA VAL A 124 5.02 -0.41 -3.28
C VAL A 124 5.31 0.04 -1.85
N CYS A 125 6.11 1.09 -1.73
CA CYS A 125 6.39 1.73 -0.45
C CYS A 125 5.55 3.00 -0.32
N ILE A 126 4.77 3.10 0.74
CA ILE A 126 3.90 4.24 1.04
C ILE A 126 4.54 5.01 2.19
N ALA A 127 5.20 6.12 1.87
CA ALA A 127 5.74 7.04 2.86
C ALA A 127 4.61 7.93 3.40
N ILE A 128 4.57 8.15 4.71
CA ILE A 128 3.49 8.90 5.38
C ILE A 128 4.11 10.03 6.21
N ASP A 129 3.64 11.25 5.94
CA ASP A 129 3.95 12.46 6.69
C ASP A 129 2.66 13.00 7.31
N PHE A 130 2.49 12.79 8.62
CA PHE A 130 1.31 13.28 9.35
C PHE A 130 1.36 14.79 9.60
N ASP A 131 2.53 15.42 9.58
CA ASP A 131 2.67 16.86 9.82
C ASP A 131 2.17 17.65 8.62
N SER A 132 2.58 17.25 7.41
CA SER A 132 2.06 17.83 6.16
C SER A 132 0.77 17.18 5.69
N SER A 133 0.33 16.08 6.30
CA SER A 133 -0.84 15.28 5.88
C SER A 133 -0.66 14.72 4.47
N GLN A 134 0.47 14.11 4.18
CA GLN A 134 0.78 13.61 2.84
C GLN A 134 1.16 12.13 2.86
N TRP A 135 0.77 11.41 1.81
CA TRP A 135 1.33 10.11 1.46
C TRP A 135 2.06 10.18 0.12
N ALA A 136 3.17 9.46 0.04
CA ALA A 136 3.96 9.31 -1.18
C ALA A 136 4.07 7.81 -1.52
N PHE A 137 3.65 7.46 -2.73
CA PHE A 137 3.63 6.10 -3.24
C PHE A 137 4.83 5.88 -4.16
N HIS A 138 5.85 5.20 -3.65
CA HIS A 138 7.07 4.85 -4.36
C HIS A 138 6.91 3.49 -5.04
N TYR A 139 7.22 3.43 -6.33
CA TYR A 139 7.21 2.20 -7.12
C TYR A 139 8.20 2.33 -8.29
N ASN A 140 9.16 1.40 -8.39
CA ASN A 140 10.17 1.37 -9.45
C ASN A 140 10.92 2.70 -9.69
N GLY A 141 11.19 3.45 -8.62
CA GLY A 141 11.87 4.74 -8.68
C GLY A 141 10.96 5.95 -8.95
N ASP A 142 9.70 5.71 -9.32
CA ASP A 142 8.70 6.77 -9.52
C ASP A 142 7.90 7.03 -8.24
N VAL A 143 7.61 8.30 -7.96
CA VAL A 143 6.87 8.76 -6.78
C VAL A 143 5.57 9.44 -7.20
N ALA A 144 4.46 8.99 -6.63
CA ALA A 144 3.17 9.67 -6.71
C ALA A 144 2.80 10.20 -5.32
N GLU A 145 2.67 11.52 -5.17
CA GLU A 145 2.37 12.15 -3.88
C GLU A 145 0.95 12.70 -3.88
N GLU A 146 0.23 12.64 -2.76
CA GLU A 146 -1.06 13.32 -2.59
C GLU A 146 -1.30 13.71 -1.13
N ASP A 147 -2.19 14.68 -0.92
CA ASP A 147 -2.62 15.05 0.42
C ASP A 147 -3.65 14.00 0.92
N ILE A 148 -3.49 13.60 2.18
CA ILE A 148 -4.37 12.70 2.91
C ILE A 148 -5.57 13.50 3.40
N ASN A 149 -6.77 13.03 3.11
CA ASN A 149 -7.98 13.67 3.59
C ASN A 149 -7.99 13.74 5.13
N SER A 150 -8.00 14.97 5.64
CA SER A 150 -7.87 15.26 7.07
C SER A 150 -9.03 14.75 7.93
N LYS A 151 -10.21 14.52 7.32
CA LYS A 151 -11.45 14.14 8.03
C LYS A 151 -11.71 12.64 8.00
N THR A 152 -11.22 11.94 6.98
CA THR A 152 -11.53 10.53 6.75
C THR A 152 -10.31 9.65 6.96
N ALA A 153 -9.29 9.78 6.12
CA ALA A 153 -8.14 8.89 6.08
C ALA A 153 -7.12 9.19 7.18
N LYS A 154 -6.82 10.47 7.45
CA LYS A 154 -5.74 10.85 8.38
C LYS A 154 -5.95 10.30 9.81
N PRO A 155 -7.13 10.43 10.45
CA PRO A 155 -7.33 9.93 11.81
C PRO A 155 -7.16 8.41 11.89
N VAL A 156 -7.74 7.69 10.94
CA VAL A 156 -7.68 6.23 10.86
C VAL A 156 -6.25 5.75 10.65
N LEU A 157 -5.51 6.40 9.74
CA LEU A 157 -4.11 6.06 9.47
C LEU A 157 -3.22 6.34 10.67
N SER A 158 -3.42 7.48 11.36
CA SER A 158 -2.65 7.84 12.54
C SER A 158 -2.84 6.85 13.68
N ASP A 159 -4.08 6.47 13.97
CA ASP A 159 -4.39 5.50 15.03
C ASP A 159 -3.81 4.13 14.71
N MET A 160 -3.96 3.69 13.46
CA MET A 160 -3.37 2.44 12.99
C MET A 160 -1.85 2.45 13.11
N ILE A 161 -1.17 3.46 12.55
CA ILE A 161 0.30 3.53 12.58
C ILE A 161 0.80 3.52 14.01
N ARG A 162 0.18 4.30 14.90
CA ARG A 162 0.54 4.32 16.33
C ARG A 162 0.52 2.91 16.95
N SER A 163 -0.54 2.13 16.69
CA SER A 163 -0.66 0.76 17.22
C SER A 163 0.40 -0.23 16.70
N LEU A 164 1.07 0.08 15.58
CA LEU A 164 2.14 -0.76 15.02
C LEU A 164 3.49 -0.58 15.73
N PHE A 165 3.66 0.49 16.51
CA PHE A 165 4.91 0.85 17.19
C PHE A 165 4.76 1.04 18.71
N GLU A 166 3.53 0.98 19.23
CA GLU A 166 3.27 0.95 20.68
C GLU A 166 3.06 -0.52 21.12
N ASP A 167 3.61 -0.86 22.29
CA ASP A 167 3.50 -2.18 22.93
C ASP A 167 2.21 -2.31 23.74
#